data_AF-A0A6I0JGD1-F1
#
_entry.id   AF-A0A6I0JGD1-F1
#
_cell.length_a   1.000
_cell.length_b   1.000
_cell.length_c   1.000
_cell.angle_alpha   90.00
_cell.angle_beta   90.00
_cell.angle_gamma   90.00
#
_symmetry.space_group_name_H-M   'P 1'
#
loop_
_entity.id
_entity.type
_entity.pdbx_description
1 polymer ?
#
loop_
_entity_poly.entity_id
_entity_poly.type
_entity_poly.pdbx_seq_one_letter_code
_entity_poly.pdbx_strand_id
1 'polypeptide(L)'
;NDTDDFLINNRDFLKIKLKRGISIVLYNAIYDSIKDEIEEEIESLNVLRDKYKINKRGIWDKEILVNVNNRFPLEIQASGQNFKRDGYNIIINKVEKDIFLEICRTEIENLEKEIDMKNKVITSFRDAITDVKNSYED
;
A
#
# COMPACT_ATOMS: atom_id res chain seq x y z
N ASN A 1 21.95 -12.68 -5.46
CA ASN A 1 20.89 -13.57 -6.01
C ASN A 1 19.92 -12.62 -6.67
N ASP A 2 19.49 -12.89 -7.89
CA ASP A 2 18.89 -11.88 -8.79
C ASP A 2 17.71 -11.12 -8.17
N THR A 3 16.91 -11.78 -7.33
CA THR A 3 15.82 -11.14 -6.58
C THR A 3 16.32 -10.11 -5.55
N ASP A 4 17.41 -10.41 -4.84
CA ASP A 4 17.98 -9.48 -3.85
C ASP A 4 18.56 -8.25 -4.54
N ASP A 5 19.27 -8.45 -5.66
CA ASP A 5 19.85 -7.36 -6.46
C ASP A 5 18.75 -6.47 -7.06
N PHE A 6 17.67 -7.07 -7.56
CA PHE A 6 16.47 -6.34 -7.98
C PHE A 6 15.90 -5.48 -6.83
N LEU A 7 15.71 -6.05 -5.64
CA LEU A 7 15.13 -5.34 -4.50
C LEU A 7 16.02 -4.24 -3.95
N ILE A 8 17.35 -4.42 -4.00
CA ILE A 8 18.30 -3.38 -3.61
C ILE A 8 18.17 -2.16 -4.52
N ASN A 9 17.94 -2.37 -5.81
CA ASN A 9 17.77 -1.32 -6.81
C ASN A 9 16.34 -0.75 -6.85
N ASN A 10 15.34 -1.54 -6.46
CA ASN A 10 13.91 -1.20 -6.54
C ASN A 10 13.22 -1.22 -5.18
N ARG A 11 13.86 -0.63 -4.16
CA ARG A 11 13.42 -0.70 -2.75
C ARG A 11 12.00 -0.19 -2.51
N ASP A 12 11.51 0.71 -3.34
CA ASP A 12 10.15 1.24 -3.22
C ASP A 12 9.08 0.15 -3.35
N PHE A 13 9.35 -0.94 -4.07
CA PHE A 13 8.42 -2.08 -4.18
C PHE A 13 8.20 -2.78 -2.83
N LEU A 14 9.15 -2.69 -1.89
CA LEU A 14 8.99 -3.21 -0.54
C LEU A 14 7.90 -2.48 0.26
N LYS A 15 7.42 -1.32 -0.20
CA LYS A 15 6.26 -0.62 0.38
C LYS A 15 4.95 -1.36 0.11
N ILE A 16 4.89 -2.19 -0.94
CA ILE A 16 3.76 -3.10 -1.20
C ILE A 16 3.85 -4.25 -0.19
N LYS A 17 2.86 -4.39 0.68
CA LYS A 17 2.92 -5.39 1.76
C LYS A 17 2.60 -6.78 1.23
N LEU A 18 3.61 -7.65 1.21
CA LEU A 18 3.41 -9.09 1.00
C LEU A 18 2.79 -9.73 2.25
N LYS A 19 1.66 -10.40 2.08
CA LYS A 19 1.03 -11.19 3.13
C LYS A 19 1.61 -12.61 3.12
N ARG A 20 1.50 -13.31 4.25
CA ARG A 20 1.98 -14.70 4.39
C ARG A 20 1.41 -15.57 3.27
N GLY A 21 2.29 -16.24 2.55
CA GLY A 21 1.93 -17.11 1.42
C GLY A 21 2.07 -16.44 0.04
N ILE A 22 2.28 -15.13 -0.04
CA ILE A 22 2.61 -14.46 -1.29
C ILE A 22 4.12 -14.52 -1.52
N SER A 23 4.55 -14.90 -2.72
CA SER A 23 5.96 -14.97 -3.08
C SER A 23 6.55 -13.59 -3.30
N ILE A 24 7.85 -13.45 -3.00
CA ILE A 24 8.64 -12.26 -3.34
C ILE A 24 8.67 -11.98 -4.85
N VAL A 25 8.49 -13.03 -5.66
CA VAL A 25 8.43 -12.98 -7.13
C VAL A 25 7.30 -12.06 -7.63
N LEU A 26 6.26 -11.80 -6.81
CA LEU A 26 5.21 -10.84 -7.14
C LEU A 26 5.78 -9.45 -7.46
N TYR A 27 6.86 -9.02 -6.79
CA TYR A 27 7.43 -7.71 -7.07
C TYR A 27 7.99 -7.60 -8.48
N ASN A 28 8.69 -8.63 -8.97
CA ASN A 28 9.18 -8.66 -10.34
C ASN A 28 8.01 -8.64 -11.33
N ALA A 29 6.97 -9.45 -11.09
CA ALA A 29 5.81 -9.50 -11.95
C ALA A 29 5.07 -8.14 -12.03
N ILE A 30 4.95 -7.43 -10.90
CA ILE A 30 4.37 -6.07 -10.88
C ILE A 30 5.29 -5.09 -11.61
N TYR A 31 6.60 -5.15 -11.37
CA TYR A 31 7.58 -4.29 -12.01
C TYR A 31 7.51 -4.42 -13.54
N ASP A 32 7.57 -5.65 -14.04
CA ASP A 32 7.51 -5.95 -15.48
C ASP A 32 6.17 -5.44 -16.06
N SER A 33 5.05 -5.71 -15.37
CA SER A 33 3.73 -5.25 -15.83
C SER A 33 3.61 -3.72 -15.88
N ILE A 34 4.17 -3.00 -14.90
CA ILE A 34 4.17 -1.53 -14.91
C ILE A 34 5.06 -1.02 -16.05
N LYS A 35 6.27 -1.57 -16.18
CA LYS A 35 7.24 -1.18 -17.21
C LYS A 35 6.67 -1.36 -18.61
N ASP A 36 5.99 -2.48 -18.86
CA ASP A 36 5.29 -2.74 -20.12
C ASP A 36 4.16 -1.73 -20.36
N GLU A 37 3.40 -1.35 -19.33
CA GLU A 37 2.29 -0.39 -19.47
C GLU A 37 2.75 1.06 -19.69
N ILE A 38 3.86 1.49 -19.08
CA ILE A 38 4.37 2.85 -19.20
C ILE A 38 5.43 3.01 -20.30
N GLU A 39 5.98 1.91 -20.81
CA GLU A 39 7.04 1.85 -21.83
C GLU A 39 8.32 2.63 -21.43
N GLU A 40 8.59 2.72 -20.13
CA GLU A 40 9.72 3.45 -19.53
C GLU A 40 10.32 2.65 -18.35
N GLU A 41 11.59 2.88 -18.03
CA GLU A 41 12.18 2.34 -16.79
C GLU A 41 11.55 2.97 -15.55
N ILE A 42 11.41 2.18 -14.49
CA ILE A 42 10.84 2.63 -13.22
C ILE A 42 11.96 3.19 -12.35
N GLU A 43 11.99 4.51 -12.16
CA GLU A 43 12.96 5.22 -11.33
C GLU A 43 12.44 5.41 -9.89
N SER A 44 11.11 5.54 -9.72
CA SER A 44 10.48 5.69 -8.41
C SER A 44 9.06 5.15 -8.38
N LEU A 45 8.67 4.61 -7.22
CA LEU A 45 7.32 4.08 -6.99
C LEU A 45 6.77 4.63 -5.67
N ASN A 46 5.78 5.51 -5.77
CA ASN A 46 5.05 5.99 -4.61
C ASN A 46 3.77 5.16 -4.41
N VAL A 47 3.76 4.29 -3.40
CA VAL A 47 2.60 3.47 -3.03
C VAL A 47 1.70 4.25 -2.10
N LEU A 48 0.54 4.67 -2.59
CA LEU A 48 -0.43 5.49 -1.86
C LEU A 48 -1.45 4.62 -1.11
N ARG A 49 -1.84 3.51 -1.72
CA ARG A 49 -2.83 2.59 -1.16
C ARG A 49 -2.43 1.16 -1.51
N ASP A 50 -2.58 0.26 -0.55
CA ASP A 50 -2.37 -1.18 -0.75
C ASP A 50 -3.46 -1.96 0.01
N LYS A 51 -4.57 -2.23 -0.67
CA LYS A 51 -5.66 -3.06 -0.14
C LYS A 51 -5.36 -4.52 -0.41
N TYR A 52 -5.73 -5.38 0.53
CA TYR A 52 -5.60 -6.83 0.43
C TYR A 52 -6.86 -7.52 0.91
N LYS A 53 -7.31 -8.52 0.15
CA LYS A 53 -8.41 -9.43 0.52
C LYS A 53 -7.98 -10.87 0.24
N ILE A 54 -8.48 -11.81 1.03
CA ILE A 54 -8.24 -13.24 0.84
C ILE A 54 -9.50 -14.03 1.19
N ASN A 55 -9.79 -15.05 0.41
CA ASN A 55 -10.88 -15.97 0.68
C ASN A 55 -10.42 -17.21 1.45
N LYS A 56 -11.37 -18.03 1.92
CA LYS A 56 -11.08 -19.26 2.68
C LYS A 56 -10.27 -20.30 1.88
N ARG A 57 -10.20 -20.19 0.55
CA ARG A 57 -9.44 -21.08 -0.33
C ARG A 57 -8.01 -20.58 -0.59
N GLY A 58 -7.62 -19.48 0.03
CA GLY A 58 -6.29 -18.91 -0.09
C GLY A 58 -6.06 -18.13 -1.40
N ILE A 59 -7.13 -17.79 -2.12
CA ILE A 59 -7.07 -16.87 -3.27
C ILE A 59 -7.13 -15.46 -2.71
N TRP A 60 -6.17 -14.64 -3.11
CA TRP A 60 -6.02 -13.28 -2.66
C TRP A 60 -6.11 -12.30 -3.82
N ASP A 61 -6.57 -11.09 -3.49
CA ASP A 61 -6.68 -9.95 -4.37
C ASP A 61 -6.01 -8.74 -3.70
N LYS A 62 -5.30 -7.95 -4.48
CA LYS A 62 -4.71 -6.67 -4.10
C LYS A 62 -5.14 -5.59 -5.07
N GLU A 63 -5.49 -4.44 -4.51
CA GLU A 63 -5.78 -3.20 -5.24
C GLU A 63 -4.82 -2.15 -4.72
N ILE A 64 -3.89 -1.73 -5.58
CA ILE A 64 -2.77 -0.88 -5.21
C ILE A 64 -2.85 0.40 -6.04
N LEU A 65 -2.92 1.56 -5.37
CA LEU A 65 -2.85 2.85 -6.03
C LEU A 65 -1.43 3.38 -5.91
N VAL A 66 -0.82 3.72 -7.04
CA VAL A 66 0.56 4.18 -7.11
C VAL A 66 0.72 5.42 -7.99
N ASN A 67 1.77 6.19 -7.73
CA ASN A 67 2.29 7.18 -8.67
C ASN A 67 3.72 6.78 -9.05
N VAL A 68 3.94 6.41 -10.32
CA VAL A 68 5.23 5.95 -10.86
C VAL A 68 5.96 7.12 -11.50
N ASN A 69 7.26 7.22 -11.26
CA ASN A 69 8.14 8.28 -11.80
C ASN A 69 7.58 9.70 -11.56
N ASN A 70 6.82 9.87 -10.48
CA ASN A 70 6.10 11.10 -10.13
C ASN A 70 5.14 11.64 -11.22
N ARG A 71 4.77 10.82 -12.20
CA ARG A 71 4.02 11.25 -13.40
C ARG A 71 2.90 10.31 -13.79
N PHE A 72 3.02 9.02 -13.53
CA PHE A 72 2.06 8.01 -13.97
C PHE A 72 1.22 7.52 -12.79
N PRO A 73 0.01 8.06 -12.59
CA PRO A 73 -0.94 7.52 -11.64
C PRO A 73 -1.52 6.21 -12.19
N LEU A 74 -1.30 5.11 -11.47
CA LEU A 74 -1.75 3.77 -11.87
C LEU A 74 -2.54 3.11 -10.74
N GLU A 75 -3.53 2.33 -11.13
CA GLU A 75 -4.18 1.35 -10.27
C GLU A 75 -3.75 -0.05 -10.72
N ILE A 76 -3.20 -0.83 -9.78
CA ILE A 76 -2.72 -2.18 -10.00
C ILE A 76 -3.69 -3.13 -9.32
N GLN A 77 -4.33 -3.98 -10.12
CA GLN A 77 -5.12 -5.10 -9.63
C GLN A 77 -4.30 -6.37 -9.77
N ALA A 78 -3.88 -6.95 -8.65
CA ALA A 78 -3.09 -8.17 -8.63
C ALA A 78 -3.84 -9.27 -7.87
N SER A 79 -3.90 -10.46 -8.44
CA SER A 79 -4.54 -11.61 -7.80
C SER A 79 -3.70 -12.87 -7.95
N GLY A 80 -3.88 -13.80 -7.02
CA GLY A 80 -3.13 -15.04 -7.00
C GLY A 80 -3.60 -15.99 -5.92
N GLN A 81 -2.83 -17.05 -5.70
CA GLN A 81 -3.09 -18.03 -4.65
C GLN A 81 -1.88 -18.18 -3.74
N ASN A 82 -2.12 -18.35 -2.44
CA ASN A 82 -1.06 -18.57 -1.47
C ASN A 82 -0.21 -19.80 -1.83
N PHE A 83 1.08 -19.68 -1.54
CA PHE A 83 2.14 -20.68 -1.73
C PHE A 83 2.42 -21.05 -3.19
N LYS A 84 1.82 -20.33 -4.15
CA LYS A 84 2.21 -20.37 -5.56
C LYS A 84 3.20 -19.27 -5.88
N ARG A 85 4.19 -19.59 -6.71
CA ARG A 85 5.24 -18.67 -7.17
C ARG A 85 4.92 -18.05 -8.54
N ASP A 86 3.87 -18.54 -9.18
CA ASP A 86 3.45 -18.28 -10.54
C ASP A 86 1.91 -18.17 -10.63
N GLY A 87 1.41 -17.84 -11.84
CA GLY A 87 -0.03 -17.72 -12.10
C GLY A 87 -0.67 -16.49 -11.47
N TYR A 88 0.11 -15.42 -11.26
CA TYR A 88 -0.44 -14.13 -10.89
C TYR A 88 -1.18 -13.52 -12.07
N ASN A 89 -2.35 -12.97 -11.81
CA ASN A 89 -3.06 -12.13 -12.76
C ASN A 89 -2.90 -10.67 -12.31
N ILE A 90 -2.21 -9.88 -13.14
CA ILE A 90 -1.90 -8.47 -12.87
C ILE A 90 -2.50 -7.65 -14.01
N ILE A 91 -3.30 -6.65 -13.63
CA ILE A 91 -3.91 -5.69 -14.54
C ILE A 91 -3.46 -4.30 -14.08
N ILE A 92 -2.88 -3.54 -15.01
CA ILE A 92 -2.48 -2.15 -14.78
C ILE A 92 -3.48 -1.24 -15.48
N ASN A 93 -4.07 -0.32 -14.72
CA ASN A 93 -4.98 0.69 -15.25
C ASN A 93 -4.37 2.06 -15.07
N LYS A 94 -4.22 2.82 -16.16
CA LYS A 94 -3.90 4.25 -16.10
C LYS A 94 -5.08 5.01 -15.49
N VAL A 95 -4.82 5.76 -14.42
CA VAL A 95 -5.84 6.59 -13.77
C VAL A 95 -5.81 7.97 -14.39
N GLU A 96 -6.97 8.49 -14.77
CA GLU A 96 -7.04 9.86 -15.29
C GLU A 96 -6.62 10.88 -14.21
N LYS A 97 -5.92 11.94 -14.63
CA LYS A 97 -5.38 12.95 -13.72
C LYS A 97 -6.41 13.50 -12.74
N ASP A 98 -7.58 13.90 -13.21
CA ASP A 98 -8.57 14.55 -12.35
C ASP A 98 -9.17 13.58 -11.34
N ILE A 99 -9.44 12.34 -11.77
CA ILE A 99 -9.86 11.24 -10.90
C ILE A 99 -8.80 10.97 -9.84
N PHE A 100 -7.52 10.88 -10.23
CA PHE A 100 -6.43 10.65 -9.29
C PHE A 100 -6.30 11.77 -8.26
N LEU A 101 -6.41 13.03 -8.68
CA LEU A 101 -6.36 14.18 -7.77
C LEU A 101 -7.55 14.18 -6.80
N GLU A 102 -8.75 13.81 -7.26
CA GLU A 102 -9.93 13.67 -6.41
C GLU A 102 -9.76 12.55 -5.37
N ILE A 103 -9.25 11.39 -5.78
CA ILE A 103 -8.91 10.29 -4.87
C ILE A 103 -7.94 10.78 -3.79
N CYS A 104 -6.85 11.44 -4.18
CA CYS A 104 -5.85 11.95 -3.24
C CYS A 104 -6.46 12.95 -2.25
N ARG A 105 -7.28 13.90 -2.71
CA ARG A 105 -7.96 14.87 -1.83
C ARG A 105 -8.87 14.18 -0.82
N THR A 106 -9.68 13.25 -1.31
CA THR A 106 -10.63 12.50 -0.47
C THR A 106 -9.90 11.68 0.61
N GLU A 107 -8.81 11.01 0.25
CA GLU A 107 -8.02 10.23 1.21
C GLU A 107 -7.34 11.15 2.25
N ILE A 108 -6.84 12.33 1.85
CA ILE A 108 -6.31 13.33 2.78
C ILE A 108 -7.38 13.76 3.79
N GLU A 109 -8.57 14.14 3.33
CA GLU A 109 -9.67 14.55 4.21
C GLU A 109 -10.08 13.45 5.19
N ASN A 110 -10.06 12.18 4.76
CA ASN A 110 -10.36 11.04 5.62
C ASN A 110 -9.28 10.84 6.70
N LEU A 111 -8.01 10.96 6.32
CA LEU A 111 -6.88 10.85 7.26
C LEU A 111 -6.89 11.99 8.29
N GLU A 112 -7.20 13.22 7.87
CA GLU A 112 -7.33 14.36 8.77
C GLU A 112 -8.44 14.15 9.81
N LYS A 113 -9.59 13.60 9.39
CA LYS A 113 -10.67 13.21 10.31
C LYS A 113 -10.22 12.11 11.28
N GLU A 114 -9.49 11.11 10.80
CA GLU A 114 -8.97 10.05 11.68
C GLU A 114 -7.97 10.60 12.70
N ILE A 115 -7.09 11.52 12.29
CA ILE A 115 -6.14 12.20 13.18
C ILE A 115 -6.88 12.95 14.28
N ASP A 116 -7.94 13.70 13.96
CA ASP A 116 -8.75 14.40 14.96
C ASP A 116 -9.38 13.42 15.97
N MET A 117 -9.92 12.29 15.49
CA MET A 117 -10.47 11.25 16.37
C MET A 117 -9.38 10.64 17.28
N LYS A 118 -8.20 10.34 16.74
CA LYS A 118 -7.08 9.79 17.53
C LYS A 118 -6.58 10.79 18.57
N ASN A 119 -6.54 12.08 18.24
CA ASN A 119 -6.16 13.12 19.18
C ASN A 119 -7.14 13.20 20.37
N LYS A 120 -8.44 13.07 20.13
CA LYS A 120 -9.44 12.98 21.22
C LYS A 120 -9.18 11.80 22.14
N VAL A 121 -8.90 10.62 21.58
CA VAL A 121 -8.54 9.42 22.36
C VAL A 121 -7.27 9.65 23.19
N ILE A 122 -6.25 10.30 22.63
CA ILE A 122 -5.02 10.65 23.35
C ILE A 122 -5.33 11.58 24.54
N THR A 123 -6.18 12.58 24.36
CA THR A 123 -6.60 13.47 25.45
C THR A 123 -7.26 12.67 26.57
N SER A 124 -8.22 11.78 26.26
CA SER A 124 -8.86 10.95 27.29
C SER A 124 -7.87 10.09 28.08
N PHE A 125 -6.83 9.54 27.43
CA PHE A 125 -5.77 8.81 28.15
C PHE A 125 -4.93 9.72 29.04
N ARG A 126 -4.62 10.95 28.61
CA ARG A 126 -3.88 11.93 29.42
C ARG A 126 -4.67 12.36 30.65
N ASP A 127 -5.97 12.57 30.50
CA ASP A 127 -6.87 12.92 31.60
C ASP A 127 -6.90 11.79 32.63
N ALA A 128 -7.11 10.55 32.17
CA ALA A 128 -7.09 9.38 33.05
C ALA A 128 -5.76 9.21 33.81
N ILE A 129 -4.61 9.45 33.17
CA ILE A 129 -3.31 9.44 33.86
C ILE A 129 -3.26 10.50 34.97
N THR A 130 -3.80 11.69 34.70
CA THR A 130 -3.80 12.81 35.65
C THR A 130 -4.70 12.51 36.84
N ASP A 131 -5.92 12.02 36.59
CA ASP A 131 -6.88 11.63 37.62
C ASP A 131 -6.29 10.56 38.56
N VAL A 132 -5.66 9.53 37.98
CA VAL A 132 -5.04 8.46 38.75
C VAL A 132 -3.88 8.98 39.59
N LYS A 133 -2.98 9.82 39.03
CA LYS A 133 -1.87 10.39 39.80
C LYS A 133 -2.36 11.20 41.00
N ASN A 134 -3.34 12.08 40.78
CA ASN A 134 -3.91 12.90 41.84
C ASN A 134 -4.55 12.05 42.94
N SER A 135 -5.14 10.90 42.59
CA SER A 135 -5.74 9.98 43.57
C SER A 135 -4.75 9.23 44.48
N TYR A 136 -3.44 9.26 44.17
CA TYR A 136 -2.38 8.63 44.96
C TYR A 136 -1.49 9.63 45.71
N GLU A 137 -1.73 10.94 45.54
CA GLU A 137 -1.02 12.01 46.27
C GLU A 137 -1.81 12.54 47.50
N ASP A 138 -2.99 11.96 47.77
CA ASP A 138 -3.77 12.07 49.02
C ASP A 138 -3.43 10.91 50.00
#